data_AF-B6QJN7-F1
#
_entry.id   AF-B6QJN7-F1
#
_cell.length_a   1.000
_cell.length_b   1.000
_cell.length_c   1.000
_cell.angle_alpha   90.00
_cell.angle_beta   90.00
_cell.angle_gamma   90.00
#
_symmetry.space_group_name_H-M   'P 1'
#
loop_
_entity.id
_entity.type
_entity.pdbx_description
1 polymer ?
#
loop_
_entity_poly.entity_id
_entity_poly.type
_entity_poly.pdbx_seq_one_letter_code
_entity_poly.pdbx_strand_id
1 'polypeptide(L)'
;MPKGQSKSRQIIRNLSIQIFQKAGRDLKNPDLRMRVNDQRLPIMVIESGSFESLDRLREEAKLWILGGNATAVIIICCRHVGDADQVEGEVELHTPDSNGNPVLQQTEVVIPEASPRQVREQSPRMTRRMLLGLPFSQAETRMTNLI
;
A
#
# COMPACT_ATOMS: atom_id res chain seq x y z
N MET A 1 -35.83 -3.23 -21.92
CA MET A 1 -35.47 -3.97 -20.70
C MET A 1 -33.96 -3.98 -20.54
N PRO A 2 -33.37 -3.49 -19.43
CA PRO A 2 -31.92 -3.51 -19.27
C PRO A 2 -31.43 -4.89 -18.81
N LYS A 3 -30.41 -5.42 -19.50
CA LYS A 3 -29.76 -6.70 -19.21
C LYS A 3 -28.94 -6.60 -17.93
N GLY A 4 -29.03 -7.64 -17.10
CA GLY A 4 -28.51 -7.70 -15.74
C GLY A 4 -26.99 -7.55 -15.65
N GLN A 5 -26.55 -6.75 -14.69
CA GLN A 5 -25.16 -6.69 -14.24
C GLN A 5 -24.81 -8.01 -13.54
N SER A 6 -23.92 -8.79 -14.16
CA SER A 6 -23.32 -9.96 -13.51
C SER A 6 -22.36 -9.47 -12.42
N LYS A 7 -22.75 -9.65 -11.15
CA LYS A 7 -21.85 -9.45 -10.00
C LYS A 7 -20.84 -10.58 -10.00
N SER A 8 -19.65 -10.33 -10.57
CA SER A 8 -18.53 -11.26 -10.46
C SER A 8 -18.02 -11.28 -9.01
N ARG A 9 -18.34 -12.34 -8.27
CA ARG A 9 -17.64 -12.68 -7.02
C ARG A 9 -16.28 -13.29 -7.38
N GLN A 10 -15.22 -12.49 -7.37
CA GLN A 10 -13.86 -13.02 -7.43
C GLN A 10 -13.46 -13.53 -6.03
N ILE A 11 -13.41 -14.85 -5.87
CA ILE A 11 -12.75 -15.49 -4.73
C ILE A 11 -11.24 -15.35 -4.98
N ILE A 12 -10.58 -14.47 -4.22
CA ILE A 12 -9.12 -14.31 -4.29
C ILE A 12 -8.50 -15.50 -3.54
N ARG A 13 -8.11 -16.53 -4.28
CA ARG A 13 -7.26 -17.61 -3.77
C ARG A 13 -5.82 -17.10 -3.74
N ASN A 14 -5.06 -17.47 -2.71
CA ASN A 14 -3.61 -17.20 -2.57
C ASN A 14 -3.20 -15.75 -2.22
N LEU A 15 -4.07 -14.95 -1.56
CA LEU A 15 -3.65 -13.69 -0.96
C LEU A 15 -3.09 -13.94 0.45
N SER A 16 -1.85 -13.50 0.70
CA SER A 16 -1.25 -13.50 2.03
C SER A 16 -1.13 -12.07 2.54
N ILE A 17 -1.79 -11.77 3.66
CA ILE A 17 -1.64 -10.53 4.41
C ILE A 17 -0.89 -10.90 5.68
N GLN A 18 0.26 -10.26 5.89
CA GLN A 18 1.07 -10.48 7.09
C GLN A 18 1.30 -9.13 7.76
N ILE A 19 0.93 -9.07 9.04
CA ILE A 19 1.17 -7.92 9.93
C ILE A 19 2.39 -8.27 10.77
N PHE A 20 3.37 -7.38 10.81
CA PHE A 20 4.56 -7.52 11.62
C PHE A 20 4.59 -6.42 12.69
N GLN A 21 4.90 -6.81 13.92
CA GLN A 21 5.46 -5.85 14.88
C GLN A 21 6.97 -5.81 14.61
N LYS A 22 7.52 -4.61 14.46
CA LYS A 22 8.92 -4.36 14.12
C LYS A 22 9.87 -5.01 15.12
N ALA A 23 10.31 -6.24 14.83
CA ALA A 23 11.36 -6.95 15.54
C ALA A 23 12.67 -6.75 14.77
N GLY A 24 13.70 -6.21 15.46
CA GLY A 24 14.93 -5.75 14.81
C GLY A 24 15.80 -6.85 14.19
N ARG A 25 16.51 -6.42 13.13
CA ARG A 25 17.74 -6.94 12.46
C ARG A 25 17.62 -8.37 11.88
N ASP A 26 17.64 -8.62 10.57
CA ASP A 26 18.63 -8.20 9.54
C ASP A 26 18.05 -8.09 8.11
N LEU A 27 16.75 -7.90 7.95
CA LEU A 27 16.16 -7.56 6.66
C LEU A 27 15.10 -6.49 6.87
N LYS A 28 15.13 -5.43 6.05
CA LYS A 28 14.07 -4.43 6.09
C LYS A 28 12.73 -5.13 5.90
N ASN A 29 11.83 -4.95 6.86
CA ASN A 29 10.58 -5.66 6.96
C ASN A 29 9.49 -4.62 7.24
N PRO A 30 8.47 -4.51 6.38
CA PRO A 30 7.46 -3.50 6.58
C PRO A 30 6.50 -3.91 7.69
N ASP A 31 5.82 -2.92 8.28
CA ASP A 31 4.78 -3.17 9.28
C ASP A 31 3.64 -4.02 8.69
N LEU A 32 3.28 -3.80 7.43
CA LEU A 32 2.38 -4.67 6.68
C LEU A 32 2.85 -4.83 5.24
N ARG A 33 2.76 -6.06 4.72
CA ARG A 33 2.93 -6.34 3.29
C ARG A 33 1.84 -7.20 2.71
N MET A 34 1.58 -7.00 1.43
CA MET A 34 0.81 -7.91 0.60
C MET A 34 1.68 -8.51 -0.50
N ARG A 35 1.48 -9.81 -0.72
CA ARG A 35 2.07 -10.59 -1.81
C ARG A 35 0.95 -11.28 -2.57
N VAL A 36 1.13 -11.39 -3.87
CA VAL A 36 0.27 -12.22 -4.73
C VAL A 36 1.02 -13.49 -5.06
N ASN A 37 0.40 -14.64 -4.79
CA ASN A 37 1.01 -15.96 -4.97
C ASN A 37 2.35 -16.08 -4.21
N ASP A 38 3.33 -16.77 -4.80
CA ASP A 38 4.64 -17.05 -4.21
C ASP A 38 5.69 -15.96 -4.50
N GLN A 39 5.26 -14.74 -4.80
CA GLN A 39 6.18 -13.63 -5.04
C GLN A 39 7.03 -13.34 -3.80
N ARG A 40 8.36 -13.38 -3.99
CA ARG A 40 9.34 -13.10 -2.91
C ARG A 40 9.21 -11.65 -2.40
N LEU A 41 9.05 -10.71 -3.31
CA LEU A 41 8.94 -9.28 -3.00
C LEU A 41 7.47 -8.85 -2.84
N PRO A 42 7.16 -7.92 -1.92
CA PRO A 42 5.81 -7.43 -1.73
C PRO A 42 5.36 -6.55 -2.90
N ILE A 43 4.08 -6.66 -3.28
CA ILE A 43 3.48 -5.78 -4.31
C ILE A 43 2.85 -4.52 -3.72
N MET A 44 2.53 -4.56 -2.44
CA MET A 44 2.03 -3.44 -1.66
C MET A 44 2.60 -3.52 -0.26
N VAL A 45 2.95 -2.36 0.28
CA VAL A 45 3.54 -2.19 1.60
C VAL A 45 2.79 -1.09 2.35
N ILE A 46 2.64 -1.25 3.66
CA ILE A 46 2.28 -0.17 4.57
C ILE A 46 3.39 -0.04 5.60
N GLU A 47 3.87 1.19 5.78
CA GLU A 47 4.79 1.57 6.85
C GLU A 47 4.09 2.57 7.76
N SER A 48 4.25 2.38 9.06
CA SER A 48 3.69 3.26 10.08
C SER A 48 4.79 3.78 11.00
N GLY A 49 4.60 5.00 11.49
CA GLY A 49 5.52 5.60 12.44
C GLY A 49 4.80 6.58 13.36
N SER A 50 5.09 6.47 14.65
CA SER A 50 4.67 7.44 15.67
C SER A 50 5.81 8.30 16.18
N PHE A 51 7.04 7.81 16.07
CA PHE A 51 8.26 8.51 16.45
C PHE A 51 9.19 8.76 15.26
N GLU A 52 9.04 7.99 14.18
CA GLU A 52 9.72 8.26 12.92
C GLU A 52 9.19 9.55 12.26
N SER A 53 10.09 10.34 11.67
CA SER A 53 9.69 11.46 10.84
C SER A 53 9.09 11.00 9.52
N LEU A 54 8.16 11.78 8.98
CA LEU A 54 7.59 11.55 7.66
C LEU A 54 8.66 11.42 6.57
N ASP A 55 9.71 12.25 6.61
CA ASP A 55 10.81 12.17 5.64
C ASP A 55 11.56 10.85 5.71
N ARG A 56 11.77 10.30 6.92
CA ARG A 56 12.35 8.97 7.07
C ARG A 56 11.44 7.91 6.44
N LEU A 57 10.14 7.97 6.71
CA LEU A 57 9.18 7.02 6.12
C LEU A 57 9.10 7.16 4.59
N ARG A 58 9.27 8.36 4.04
CA ARG A 58 9.38 8.60 2.59
C ARG A 58 10.63 7.94 2.01
N GLU A 59 11.79 8.03 2.66
CA GLU A 59 12.98 7.27 2.26
C GLU A 59 12.74 5.76 2.31
N GLU A 60 11.98 5.28 3.31
CA GLU A 60 11.60 3.88 3.38
C GLU A 60 10.70 3.48 2.18
N ALA A 61 9.75 4.33 1.77
CA ALA A 61 8.91 4.09 0.59
C ALA A 61 9.70 4.06 -0.72
N LYS A 62 10.71 4.93 -0.87
CA LYS A 62 11.61 4.90 -2.04
C LYS A 62 12.30 3.54 -2.18
N LEU A 63 12.80 2.98 -1.08
CA LEU A 63 13.44 1.66 -1.09
C LEU A 63 12.47 0.55 -1.48
N TRP A 64 11.20 0.62 -1.07
CA TRP A 64 10.19 -0.37 -1.45
C TRP A 64 9.81 -0.32 -2.92
N ILE A 65 9.75 0.88 -3.49
CA ILE A 65 9.43 1.07 -4.91
C ILE A 65 10.64 0.69 -5.78
N LEU A 66 11.83 1.22 -5.47
CA LEU A 66 13.04 1.02 -6.28
C LEU A 66 13.66 -0.38 -6.11
N GLY A 67 13.73 -0.89 -4.89
CA GLY A 67 14.37 -2.18 -4.57
C GLY A 67 13.38 -3.32 -4.32
N GLY A 68 12.14 -3.00 -3.96
CA GLY A 68 11.12 -3.98 -3.56
C GLY A 68 10.06 -4.29 -4.61
N ASN A 69 10.07 -3.62 -5.78
CA ASN A 69 9.06 -3.79 -6.85
C ASN A 69 7.61 -3.55 -6.35
N ALA A 70 7.45 -2.76 -5.30
CA ALA A 70 6.13 -2.42 -4.79
C ALA A 70 5.41 -1.52 -5.80
N THR A 71 4.16 -1.87 -6.11
CA THR A 71 3.28 -1.06 -6.97
C THR A 71 2.55 0.05 -6.21
N ALA A 72 2.55 -0.04 -4.88
CA ALA A 72 2.06 0.99 -3.97
C ALA A 72 2.71 0.86 -2.59
N VAL A 73 3.00 1.99 -1.95
CA VAL A 73 3.41 2.07 -0.55
C VAL A 73 2.52 3.08 0.15
N ILE A 74 1.91 2.68 1.26
CA ILE A 74 1.18 3.60 2.14
C ILE A 74 2.08 3.93 3.33
N ILE A 75 2.27 5.21 3.59
CA ILE A 75 2.90 5.70 4.81
C ILE A 75 1.80 6.19 5.75
N ILE A 76 1.87 5.81 7.02
CA ILE A 76 0.99 6.31 8.09
C ILE A 76 1.88 6.94 9.15
N CYS A 77 1.95 8.27 9.18
CA CYS A 77 2.75 9.02 10.14
C CYS A 77 1.83 9.73 11.12
N CYS A 78 1.57 9.14 12.28
CA CYS A 78 0.60 9.66 13.25
C CYS A 78 1.19 9.74 14.64
N ARG A 79 0.92 10.83 15.36
CA ARG A 79 1.30 11.03 16.76
C ARG A 79 0.08 11.09 17.66
N HIS A 80 0.22 10.64 18.90
CA HIS A 80 -0.81 10.85 19.91
C HIS A 80 -0.97 12.33 20.25
N VAL A 81 -2.21 12.74 20.51
CA VAL A 81 -2.55 14.11 20.92
C VAL A 81 -3.44 14.06 22.15
N GLY A 82 -3.04 14.77 23.20
CA GLY A 82 -3.78 14.79 24.47
C GLY A 82 -3.68 13.49 25.27
N ASP A 83 -4.60 13.33 26.22
CA ASP A 83 -4.60 12.22 27.20
C ASP A 83 -5.51 11.04 26.80
N ALA A 84 -6.15 11.11 25.62
CA ALA A 84 -7.07 10.08 25.11
C ALA A 84 -6.55 9.47 23.80
N ASP A 85 -7.17 8.38 23.33
CA ASP A 85 -6.91 7.59 22.10
C ASP A 85 -7.01 8.37 20.76
N GLN A 86 -6.66 9.65 20.78
CA GLN A 86 -6.66 10.54 19.64
C GLN A 86 -5.28 10.57 19.00
N VAL A 87 -5.27 10.54 17.68
CA VAL A 87 -4.07 10.68 16.87
C VAL A 87 -4.30 11.73 15.81
N GLU A 88 -3.23 12.46 15.49
CA GLU A 88 -3.19 13.35 14.34
C GLU A 88 -1.97 13.00 13.48
N GLY A 89 -2.01 13.34 12.19
CA GLY A 89 -0.88 13.12 11.32
C GLY A 89 -1.24 13.08 9.85
N GLU A 90 -0.47 12.32 9.09
CA GLU A 90 -0.58 12.24 7.63
C GLU A 90 -0.53 10.80 7.14
N VAL A 91 -1.34 10.50 6.14
CA VAL A 91 -1.28 9.27 5.36
C VAL A 91 -0.89 9.62 3.93
N GLU A 92 0.16 8.99 3.42
CA GLU A 92 0.61 9.20 2.04
C GLU A 92 0.52 7.90 1.24
N LEU A 93 0.11 8.02 -0.02
CA LEU A 93 0.18 6.95 -1.02
C LEU A 93 1.28 7.28 -2.03
N HIS A 94 2.29 6.43 -2.10
CA HIS A 94 3.37 6.49 -3.07
C HIS A 94 3.24 5.37 -4.10
N THR A 95 3.48 5.68 -5.37
CA THR A 95 3.46 4.71 -6.46
C THR A 95 4.65 4.91 -7.40
N PRO A 96 5.07 3.90 -8.18
CA PRO A 96 6.03 4.11 -9.24
C PRO A 96 5.39 4.88 -10.41
N ASP A 97 6.11 5.88 -10.94
CA ASP A 97 5.81 6.48 -12.23
C ASP A 97 6.14 5.53 -13.41
N SER A 98 6.02 6.01 -14.64
CA SER A 98 6.34 5.21 -15.83
C SER A 98 7.81 4.78 -15.93
N ASN A 99 8.71 5.49 -15.25
CA ASN A 99 10.14 5.20 -15.19
C ASN A 99 10.52 4.36 -13.96
N GLY A 100 9.55 3.98 -13.13
CA GLY A 100 9.77 3.25 -11.88
C GLY A 100 10.21 4.14 -10.72
N ASN A 101 10.19 5.46 -10.86
CA ASN A 101 10.54 6.37 -9.77
C ASN A 101 9.36 6.54 -8.80
N PRO A 102 9.62 6.64 -7.49
CA PRO A 102 8.57 6.89 -6.51
C PRO A 102 7.98 8.29 -6.68
N VAL A 103 6.66 8.35 -6.79
CA VAL A 103 5.88 9.58 -6.82
C VAL A 103 4.79 9.56 -5.75
N LEU A 104 4.62 10.69 -5.07
CA LEU A 104 3.51 10.91 -4.16
C LEU A 104 2.24 11.09 -4.98
N GLN A 105 1.27 10.19 -4.79
CA GLN A 105 0.02 10.18 -5.54
C GLN A 105 -1.14 10.83 -4.76
N GLN A 106 -1.15 10.68 -3.43
CA GLN A 106 -2.20 11.21 -2.58
C GLN A 106 -1.65 11.43 -1.16
N THR A 107 -2.11 12.50 -0.52
CA THR A 107 -1.86 12.81 0.89
C THR A 107 -3.20 13.06 1.56
N GLU A 108 -3.39 12.49 2.74
CA GLU A 108 -4.56 12.69 3.58
C GLU A 108 -4.16 13.10 4.98
N VAL A 109 -4.84 14.10 5.53
CA VAL A 109 -4.60 14.57 6.90
C VAL A 109 -5.49 13.79 7.85
N VAL A 110 -4.87 13.16 8.85
CA VAL A 110 -5.56 12.49 9.95
C VAL A 110 -5.82 13.54 11.02
N ILE A 111 -7.11 13.80 11.27
CA ILE A 111 -7.56 14.76 12.27
C ILE A 111 -8.28 13.99 13.39
N PRO A 112 -8.05 14.34 14.67
CA PRO A 112 -8.82 13.79 15.77
C PRO A 112 -10.33 13.94 15.55
N GLU A 113 -11.11 12.94 15.95
CA GLU A 113 -12.58 12.96 15.93
C GLU A 113 -13.21 13.22 14.55
N ALA A 114 -12.55 12.80 13.46
CA ALA A 114 -13.10 12.90 12.11
C ALA A 114 -14.47 12.21 11.99
N SER A 115 -15.45 12.92 11.41
CA SER A 115 -16.77 12.33 11.13
C SER A 115 -16.67 11.18 10.11
N PRO A 116 -17.64 10.24 10.09
CA PRO A 116 -17.62 9.13 9.11
C PRO A 116 -17.55 9.57 7.65
N ARG A 117 -18.07 10.77 7.35
CA ARG A 117 -17.96 11.38 6.02
C ARG A 117 -16.52 11.81 5.72
N GLN A 118 -15.85 12.47 6.66
CA GLN A 118 -14.45 12.89 6.53
C GLN A 118 -13.54 11.67 6.35
N VAL A 119 -13.73 10.61 7.13
CA VAL A 119 -12.95 9.36 6.98
C VAL A 119 -13.07 8.78 5.56
N ARG A 120 -14.27 8.79 4.98
CA ARG A 120 -14.49 8.30 3.60
C ARG A 120 -13.85 9.18 2.55
N GLU A 121 -13.89 10.50 2.74
CA GLU A 121 -13.27 11.46 1.83
C GLU A 121 -11.74 11.42 1.93
N GLN A 122 -11.19 11.14 3.13
CA GLN A 122 -9.77 11.10 3.48
C GLN A 122 -9.14 9.70 3.40
N SER A 123 -9.73 8.80 2.60
CA SER A 123 -9.21 7.46 2.40
C SER A 123 -8.36 7.39 1.12
N PRO A 124 -7.13 6.84 1.17
CA PRO A 124 -6.34 6.58 -0.03
C PRO A 124 -7.12 5.79 -1.07
N ARG A 125 -7.22 6.33 -2.29
CA ARG A 125 -7.95 5.70 -3.39
C ARG A 125 -7.07 4.65 -4.06
N MET A 126 -7.30 3.40 -3.70
CA MET A 126 -6.54 2.27 -4.22
C MET A 126 -7.18 1.69 -5.47
N THR A 127 -6.36 1.40 -6.48
CA THR A 127 -6.79 0.66 -7.67
C THR A 127 -6.56 -0.84 -7.49
N ARG A 128 -7.29 -1.65 -8.25
CA ARG A 128 -7.07 -3.11 -8.30
C ARG A 128 -5.63 -3.46 -8.67
N ARG A 129 -4.99 -2.65 -9.53
CA ARG A 129 -3.60 -2.84 -9.95
C ARG A 129 -2.62 -2.67 -8.78
N MET A 130 -2.89 -1.74 -7.87
CA MET A 130 -2.04 -1.51 -6.70
C MET A 130 -2.17 -2.66 -5.69
N LEU A 131 -3.38 -3.22 -5.55
CA LEU A 131 -3.65 -4.29 -4.59
C LEU A 131 -3.24 -5.67 -5.11
N LEU A 132 -3.30 -5.91 -6.42
CA LEU A 132 -3.16 -7.24 -7.01
C LEU A 132 -2.12 -7.32 -8.15
N GLY A 133 -1.46 -6.22 -8.48
CA GLY A 133 -0.55 -6.14 -9.63
C GLY A 133 -1.28 -6.12 -10.98
N LEU A 134 -0.53 -6.42 -12.05
CA LEU A 134 -1.09 -6.58 -13.40
C LEU A 134 -2.18 -7.68 -13.43
N PRO A 135 -3.23 -7.53 -14.25
CA PRO A 135 -4.15 -8.63 -14.48
C PRO A 135 -3.40 -9.87 -14.96
N PHE A 136 -3.77 -11.05 -14.44
CA PHE A 136 -3.13 -12.34 -14.71
C PHE A 136 -2.89 -12.62 -16.21
N SER A 137 -3.71 -12.08 -17.11
CA SER A 137 -3.58 -12.33 -18.56
C SER A 137 -2.37 -11.67 -19.25
N GLN A 138 -1.60 -10.80 -18.57
CA GLN A 138 -0.39 -10.20 -19.13
C GLN A 138 0.91 -10.72 -18.50
N ALA A 139 0.84 -11.52 -17.43
CA ALA A 139 2.01 -12.13 -16.82
C ALA A 139 2.56 -13.29 -17.67
N GLU A 140 1.69 -14.01 -18.39
CA GLU A 140 2.11 -15.10 -19.29
C GLU A 140 2.74 -14.61 -20.61
N THR A 141 2.34 -13.44 -21.11
CA THR A 141 2.85 -12.91 -22.39
C THR A 141 4.34 -12.51 -22.34
N ARG A 142 4.91 -12.29 -21.14
CA ARG A 142 6.35 -11.98 -21.00
C ARG A 142 7.24 -13.22 -20.86
N MET A 143 6.68 -14.41 -20.70
CA MET A 143 7.45 -15.66 -20.61
C MET A 143 7.59 -16.39 -21.96
N THR A 144 6.85 -15.99 -23.00
CA THR A 144 6.86 -16.68 -24.31
C THR A 144 7.73 -16.03 -25.39
N ASN A 145 8.38 -14.90 -25.13
CA ASN A 145 9.26 -14.22 -26.11
C ASN A 145 10.77 -14.41 -25.82
N LEU A 146 11.13 -15.46 -25.08
CA LEU A 146 12.51 -15.88 -24.83
C LEU A 146 12.70 -17.36 -25.21
N ILE A 147 12.33 -17.73 -26.44
CA ILE A 147 12.87 -18.92 -27.14
C ILE A 147 12.98 -18.58 -28.62
#